data_AF-A0A425C1N2-F1
#
_entry.id   AF-A0A425C1N2-F1
#
_cell.length_a   1.000
_cell.length_b   1.000
_cell.length_c   1.000
_cell.angle_alpha   90.00
_cell.angle_beta   90.00
_cell.angle_gamma   90.00
#
_symmetry.space_group_name_H-M   'P 1'
#
loop_
_entity.id
_entity.type
_entity.pdbx_description
1 polymer ?
#
loop_
_entity_poly.entity_id
_entity_poly.type
_entity_poly.pdbx_seq_one_letter_code
_entity_poly.pdbx_strand_id
1 'polypeptide(L)'
;MQDSLRETLRQQNHPDACAELQKAISTGKVKLKSDLKKSSALVKKLKVLGDANLSACLKDVGELNLTRYLSECVVSLVEAAGALKPSEVSSHIHLISSLHQRYGVADITDPLVQAYCAAAFAPPAAPPVDASSKQRQIKRRLVTLRILTELFFVGVLADVSVIHSIIHAVVTREDLNAKPSKKQASSSTQGSSSSKQPPLDIPLLVSFAKYAGADFFGGVSDAAGGSTIAVIPISVQTQFRALFDQAFDMIAAMYISQHQTVRKMEKRNMKEEVNRGELCDEHVADLAAATVLCEKLTGSITTLSEALQRPMPILPVDNSDDAHLAQLLLWDGGEGRAELHADGPFDDEDTRSFYEDLPDLLELVPAVVLGLTEAEVADLKLKKASSSSLAEAEAAAADVQEDEGVMVDDLPPTSGVDDADAADSEAPGPKTSDEDPKLPNETKAAASYHHQMDAFFASLEDMISRDRCDKAAVDFCYRNTKATRT
;
A
#
# COMPACT_ATOMS: atom_id res chain seq x y z
N MET A 1 2.98 -38.75 -9.56
CA MET A 1 1.51 -38.88 -9.77
C MET A 1 0.94 -37.73 -10.60
N GLN A 2 1.29 -36.47 -10.31
CA GLN A 2 0.86 -35.33 -11.14
C GLN A 2 1.41 -35.37 -12.56
N ASP A 3 2.68 -35.76 -12.76
CA ASP A 3 3.27 -35.81 -14.12
C ASP A 3 2.62 -36.87 -15.01
N SER A 4 2.30 -38.03 -14.44
CA SER A 4 1.55 -39.07 -15.16
C SER A 4 0.14 -38.61 -15.56
N LEU A 5 -0.52 -37.81 -14.72
CA LEU A 5 -1.81 -37.19 -15.06
C LEU A 5 -1.65 -36.14 -16.16
N ARG A 6 -0.60 -35.30 -16.10
CA ARG A 6 -0.28 -34.31 -17.13
C ARG A 6 -0.02 -34.97 -18.48
N GLU A 7 0.79 -36.03 -18.51
CA GLU A 7 1.07 -36.80 -19.73
C GLU A 7 -0.21 -37.38 -20.33
N THR A 8 -1.05 -38.00 -19.50
CA THR A 8 -2.33 -38.58 -19.93
C THR A 8 -3.27 -37.52 -20.51
N LEU A 9 -3.46 -36.41 -19.79
CA LEU A 9 -4.33 -35.32 -20.26
C LEU A 9 -3.78 -34.66 -21.52
N ARG A 10 -2.46 -34.48 -21.62
CA ARG A 10 -1.81 -33.91 -22.80
C ARG A 10 -2.01 -34.76 -24.05
N GLN A 11 -1.95 -36.09 -23.92
CA GLN A 11 -2.26 -36.99 -25.04
C GLN A 11 -3.72 -36.87 -25.46
N GLN A 12 -4.66 -36.76 -24.50
CA GLN A 12 -6.09 -36.62 -24.80
C GLN A 12 -6.44 -35.25 -25.39
N ASN A 13 -5.73 -34.20 -24.96
CA ASN A 13 -5.91 -32.83 -25.44
C ASN A 13 -5.17 -32.56 -26.77
N HIS A 14 -4.46 -33.56 -27.32
CA HIS A 14 -3.80 -33.42 -28.62
C HIS A 14 -4.85 -33.07 -29.70
N PRO A 15 -4.56 -32.13 -30.62
CA PRO A 15 -5.54 -31.65 -31.61
C PRO A 15 -6.17 -32.77 -32.43
N ASP A 16 -5.40 -33.81 -32.76
CA ASP A 16 -5.90 -34.98 -33.50
C ASP A 16 -6.92 -35.78 -32.68
N ALA A 17 -6.65 -36.03 -31.39
CA ALA A 17 -7.55 -36.75 -30.50
C ALA A 17 -8.85 -35.95 -30.26
N CYS A 18 -8.72 -34.64 -30.07
CA CYS A 18 -9.86 -33.72 -29.97
C CYS A 18 -10.71 -33.74 -31.26
N ALA A 19 -10.08 -33.67 -32.43
CA ALA A 19 -10.77 -33.70 -33.71
C ALA A 19 -11.50 -35.02 -33.95
N GLU A 20 -10.90 -36.15 -33.56
CA GLU A 20 -11.55 -37.47 -33.63
C GLU A 20 -12.81 -37.54 -32.73
N LEU A 21 -12.70 -37.05 -31.49
CA LEU A 21 -13.83 -37.03 -30.56
C LEU A 21 -14.95 -36.10 -31.05
N GLN A 22 -14.60 -34.89 -31.51
CA GLN A 22 -15.56 -33.92 -32.06
C GLN A 22 -16.23 -34.46 -33.33
N LYS A 23 -15.49 -35.18 -34.18
CA LYS A 23 -16.05 -35.89 -35.33
C LYS A 23 -16.99 -37.01 -34.89
N ALA A 24 -16.66 -37.78 -33.86
CA ALA A 24 -17.55 -38.81 -33.33
C ALA A 24 -18.85 -38.22 -32.74
N ILE A 25 -18.79 -37.04 -32.13
CA ILE A 25 -19.95 -36.31 -31.63
C ILE A 25 -20.81 -35.78 -32.79
N SER A 26 -20.22 -35.08 -33.75
CA SER A 26 -20.94 -34.50 -34.90
C SER A 26 -21.55 -35.55 -35.83
N THR A 27 -20.89 -36.69 -36.00
CA THR A 27 -21.41 -37.84 -36.76
C THR A 27 -22.44 -38.68 -36.00
N GLY A 28 -22.75 -38.33 -34.74
CA GLY A 28 -23.75 -39.01 -33.92
C GLY A 28 -23.34 -40.38 -33.39
N LYS A 29 -22.06 -40.77 -33.53
CA LYS A 29 -21.49 -41.97 -32.89
C LYS A 29 -21.51 -41.84 -31.37
N VAL A 30 -21.33 -40.62 -30.86
CA VAL A 30 -21.52 -40.27 -29.45
C VAL A 30 -22.83 -39.49 -29.32
N LYS A 31 -23.84 -40.09 -28.65
CA LYS A 31 -25.14 -39.44 -28.43
C LYS A 31 -25.13 -38.64 -27.14
N LEU A 32 -25.40 -37.34 -27.26
CA LEU A 32 -25.46 -36.41 -26.13
C LEU A 32 -26.91 -36.08 -25.80
N LYS A 33 -27.21 -35.98 -24.51
CA LYS A 33 -28.53 -35.62 -24.00
C LYS A 33 -28.63 -34.11 -23.91
N SER A 34 -29.65 -33.53 -24.54
CA SER A 34 -29.99 -32.11 -24.37
C SER A 34 -31.05 -31.99 -23.28
N ASP A 35 -30.60 -31.80 -22.03
CA ASP A 35 -31.47 -31.61 -20.87
C ASP A 35 -31.18 -30.25 -20.23
N LEU A 36 -32.11 -29.31 -20.40
CA LEU A 36 -31.98 -27.94 -19.93
C LEU A 36 -31.79 -27.86 -18.42
N LYS A 37 -32.52 -28.69 -17.65
CA LYS A 37 -32.45 -28.68 -16.19
C LYS A 37 -31.11 -29.21 -15.71
N LYS A 38 -30.62 -30.31 -16.30
CA LYS A 38 -29.32 -30.89 -15.95
C LYS A 38 -28.16 -29.99 -16.38
N SER A 39 -28.25 -29.35 -17.53
CA SER A 39 -27.22 -28.43 -18.02
C SER A 39 -27.10 -27.19 -17.12
N SER A 40 -28.23 -26.57 -16.76
CA SER A 40 -28.25 -25.46 -15.80
C SER A 40 -27.78 -25.88 -14.39
N ALA A 41 -28.08 -27.12 -13.96
CA ALA A 41 -27.60 -27.64 -12.69
C ALA A 41 -26.08 -27.88 -12.71
N LEU A 42 -25.53 -28.38 -13.82
CA LEU A 42 -24.09 -28.55 -14.00
C LEU A 42 -23.38 -27.21 -13.90
N VAL A 43 -23.82 -26.18 -14.63
CA VAL A 43 -23.25 -24.82 -14.57
C VAL A 43 -23.16 -24.31 -13.13
N LYS A 44 -24.21 -24.50 -12.32
CA LYS A 44 -24.19 -24.13 -10.90
C LYS A 44 -23.18 -24.94 -10.08
N LYS A 45 -23.03 -26.24 -10.35
CA LYS A 45 -22.01 -27.07 -9.69
C LYS A 45 -20.59 -26.62 -10.04
N LEU A 46 -20.37 -26.15 -11.27
CA LEU A 46 -19.03 -25.68 -11.71
C LEU A 46 -18.53 -24.51 -10.88
N LYS A 47 -19.42 -23.64 -10.36
CA LYS A 47 -19.07 -22.50 -9.50
C LYS A 47 -18.42 -22.91 -8.17
N VAL A 48 -18.69 -24.13 -7.69
CA VAL A 48 -18.21 -24.65 -6.40
C VAL A 48 -17.45 -25.96 -6.64
N LEU A 49 -16.68 -26.02 -7.72
CA LEU A 49 -15.93 -27.21 -8.09
C LEU A 49 -14.88 -27.55 -7.03
N GLY A 50 -14.79 -28.84 -6.67
CA GLY A 50 -13.78 -29.39 -5.81
C GLY A 50 -13.67 -30.91 -5.99
N ASP A 51 -12.74 -31.55 -5.28
CA ASP A 51 -12.45 -32.98 -5.49
C ASP A 51 -13.66 -33.88 -5.26
N ALA A 52 -14.53 -33.52 -4.31
CA ALA A 52 -15.72 -34.29 -3.94
C ALA A 52 -16.79 -34.34 -5.03
N ASN A 53 -16.90 -33.30 -5.87
CA ASN A 53 -17.93 -33.21 -6.91
C ASN A 53 -17.38 -33.38 -8.34
N LEU A 54 -16.07 -33.56 -8.49
CA LEU A 54 -15.40 -33.72 -9.78
C LEU A 54 -15.98 -34.88 -10.60
N SER A 55 -16.06 -36.08 -10.03
CA SER A 55 -16.52 -37.29 -10.75
C SER A 55 -17.96 -37.15 -11.28
N ALA A 56 -18.83 -36.52 -10.50
CA ALA A 56 -20.19 -36.20 -10.91
C ALA A 56 -20.22 -35.17 -12.04
N CYS A 57 -19.40 -34.12 -11.95
CA CYS A 57 -19.29 -33.10 -13.00
C CYS A 57 -18.73 -33.69 -14.30
N LEU A 58 -17.73 -34.56 -14.24
CA LEU A 58 -17.16 -35.22 -15.43
C LEU A 58 -18.17 -36.13 -16.12
N LYS A 59 -18.98 -36.85 -15.36
CA LYS A 59 -20.08 -37.65 -15.92
C LYS A 59 -21.13 -36.76 -16.60
N ASP A 60 -21.54 -35.68 -15.94
CA ASP A 60 -22.49 -34.72 -16.51
C ASP A 60 -21.92 -34.07 -17.78
N VAL A 61 -20.63 -33.71 -17.81
CA VAL A 61 -19.92 -33.21 -19.00
C VAL A 61 -19.84 -34.27 -20.10
N GLY A 62 -19.67 -35.55 -19.78
CA GLY A 62 -19.63 -36.62 -20.78
C GLY A 62 -20.99 -36.89 -21.45
N GLU A 63 -22.10 -36.73 -20.71
CA GLU A 63 -23.44 -37.08 -21.19
C GLU A 63 -24.23 -35.91 -21.80
N LEU A 64 -23.96 -34.67 -21.39
CA LEU A 64 -24.79 -33.52 -21.76
C LEU A 64 -24.27 -32.77 -23.00
N ASN A 65 -25.20 -32.23 -23.78
CA ASN A 65 -24.91 -31.24 -24.82
C ASN A 65 -24.94 -29.83 -24.20
N LEU A 66 -23.76 -29.21 -24.06
CA LEU A 66 -23.56 -27.91 -23.42
C LEU A 66 -23.32 -26.78 -24.43
N THR A 67 -23.51 -27.01 -25.73
CA THR A 67 -23.24 -26.02 -26.79
C THR A 67 -23.91 -24.66 -26.53
N ARG A 68 -25.11 -24.65 -25.94
CA ARG A 68 -25.85 -23.43 -25.60
C ARG A 68 -25.48 -22.80 -24.25
N TYR A 69 -24.63 -23.47 -23.48
CA TYR A 69 -24.27 -23.13 -22.10
C TYR A 69 -22.77 -22.85 -21.93
N LEU A 70 -21.99 -22.83 -23.02
CA LEU A 70 -20.53 -22.71 -22.95
C LEU A 70 -20.12 -21.39 -22.30
N SER A 71 -20.80 -20.28 -22.63
CA SER A 71 -20.60 -18.98 -22.00
C SER A 71 -20.77 -19.02 -20.49
N GLU A 72 -21.83 -19.66 -20.00
CA GLU A 72 -22.12 -19.76 -18.57
C GLU A 72 -21.17 -20.72 -17.86
N CYS A 73 -20.71 -21.77 -18.56
CA CYS A 73 -19.64 -22.64 -18.08
C CYS A 73 -18.34 -21.85 -17.88
N VAL A 74 -17.95 -21.00 -18.84
CA VAL A 74 -16.76 -20.14 -18.71
C VAL A 74 -16.86 -19.24 -17.48
N VAL A 75 -17.97 -18.50 -17.35
CA VAL A 75 -18.18 -17.60 -16.20
C VAL A 75 -18.12 -18.38 -14.89
N SER A 76 -18.76 -19.55 -14.82
CA SER A 76 -18.81 -20.36 -13.60
C SER A 76 -17.44 -20.93 -13.22
N LEU A 77 -16.62 -21.33 -14.19
CA LEU A 77 -15.26 -21.82 -13.96
C LEU A 77 -14.32 -20.71 -13.47
N VAL A 78 -14.46 -19.50 -14.03
CA VAL A 78 -13.68 -18.33 -13.61
C VAL A 78 -14.07 -17.89 -12.20
N GLU A 79 -15.36 -17.89 -11.87
CA GLU A 79 -15.83 -17.63 -10.50
C GLU A 79 -15.28 -18.66 -9.50
N ALA A 80 -15.28 -19.95 -9.87
CA ALA A 80 -14.77 -21.02 -9.02
C ALA A 80 -13.28 -20.85 -8.69
N ALA A 81 -12.47 -20.37 -9.64
CA ALA A 81 -11.05 -20.11 -9.41
C ALA A 81 -10.78 -19.09 -8.30
N GLY A 82 -11.72 -18.17 -8.02
CA GLY A 82 -11.59 -17.20 -6.94
C GLY A 82 -11.68 -17.79 -5.52
N ALA A 83 -12.24 -18.99 -5.37
CA ALA A 83 -12.37 -19.71 -4.09
C ALA A 83 -11.56 -21.01 -4.04
N LEU A 84 -10.92 -21.38 -5.14
CA LEU A 84 -10.23 -22.65 -5.32
C LEU A 84 -8.96 -22.74 -4.48
N LYS A 85 -8.74 -23.89 -3.83
CA LYS A 85 -7.49 -24.15 -3.11
C LYS A 85 -6.39 -24.60 -4.07
N PRO A 86 -5.11 -24.34 -3.77
CA PRO A 86 -3.99 -24.84 -4.58
C PRO A 86 -3.97 -26.36 -4.79
N SER A 87 -4.54 -27.15 -3.86
CA SER A 87 -4.68 -28.61 -3.96
C SER A 87 -5.74 -29.04 -4.98
N GLU A 88 -6.78 -28.24 -5.19
CA GLU A 88 -7.95 -28.56 -6.03
C GLU A 88 -7.74 -28.13 -7.50
N VAL A 89 -6.62 -27.46 -7.81
CA VAL A 89 -6.28 -27.01 -9.17
C VAL A 89 -6.28 -28.18 -10.15
N SER A 90 -5.74 -29.34 -9.78
CA SER A 90 -5.70 -30.51 -10.66
C SER A 90 -7.10 -30.97 -11.09
N SER A 91 -8.08 -30.89 -10.20
CA SER A 91 -9.48 -31.25 -10.48
C SER A 91 -10.13 -30.26 -11.42
N HIS A 92 -9.85 -28.97 -11.23
CA HIS A 92 -10.27 -27.90 -12.12
C HIS A 92 -9.73 -28.09 -13.55
N ILE A 93 -8.44 -28.46 -13.67
CA ILE A 93 -7.79 -28.71 -14.96
C ILE A 93 -8.35 -29.94 -15.67
N HIS A 94 -8.66 -31.01 -14.94
CA HIS A 94 -9.25 -32.22 -15.53
C HIS A 94 -10.63 -31.93 -16.15
N LEU A 95 -11.45 -31.13 -15.46
CA LEU A 95 -12.75 -30.69 -15.98
C LEU A 95 -12.60 -29.77 -17.20
N ILE A 96 -11.69 -28.79 -17.16
CA ILE A 96 -11.42 -27.91 -18.30
C ILE A 96 -10.92 -28.72 -19.50
N SER A 97 -10.03 -29.69 -19.29
CA SER A 97 -9.55 -30.60 -20.33
C SER A 97 -10.70 -31.37 -20.98
N SER A 98 -11.64 -31.87 -20.18
CA SER A 98 -12.81 -32.59 -20.70
C SER A 98 -13.73 -31.70 -21.55
N LEU A 99 -13.87 -30.42 -21.19
CA LEU A 99 -14.61 -29.45 -22.01
C LEU A 99 -13.85 -29.11 -23.30
N HIS A 100 -12.54 -28.88 -23.21
CA HIS A 100 -11.66 -28.60 -24.34
C HIS A 100 -11.70 -29.72 -25.39
N GLN A 101 -11.59 -30.98 -24.96
CA GLN A 101 -11.65 -32.15 -25.85
C GLN A 101 -12.95 -32.19 -26.67
N ARG A 102 -14.07 -31.72 -26.08
CA ARG A 102 -15.41 -31.81 -26.68
C ARG A 102 -15.78 -30.63 -27.56
N TYR A 103 -15.40 -29.42 -27.18
CA TYR A 103 -15.83 -28.18 -27.85
C TYR A 103 -14.68 -27.45 -28.56
N GLY A 104 -13.43 -27.82 -28.28
CA GLY A 104 -12.26 -27.31 -28.99
C GLY A 104 -11.81 -25.92 -28.53
N VAL A 105 -10.89 -25.33 -29.30
CA VAL A 105 -10.20 -24.10 -28.89
C VAL A 105 -11.12 -22.88 -29.00
N ALA A 106 -11.80 -22.71 -30.14
CA ALA A 106 -12.58 -21.52 -30.46
C ALA A 106 -13.80 -21.32 -29.55
N ASP A 107 -14.51 -22.40 -29.21
CA ASP A 107 -15.79 -22.30 -28.50
C ASP A 107 -15.65 -22.27 -26.97
N ILE A 108 -14.57 -22.84 -26.41
CA ILE A 108 -14.38 -22.89 -24.95
C ILE A 108 -13.01 -22.39 -24.49
N THR A 109 -11.90 -22.79 -25.12
CA THR A 109 -10.57 -22.48 -24.59
C THR A 109 -10.22 -21.00 -24.69
N ASP A 110 -10.37 -20.39 -25.86
CA ASP A 110 -10.02 -18.97 -26.05
C ASP A 110 -10.88 -18.05 -25.17
N PRO A 111 -12.23 -18.19 -25.12
CA PRO A 111 -13.06 -17.41 -24.21
C PRO A 111 -12.69 -17.63 -22.74
N LEU A 112 -12.32 -18.86 -22.36
CA LEU A 112 -11.95 -19.20 -20.99
C LEU A 112 -10.62 -18.54 -20.58
N VAL A 113 -9.60 -18.63 -21.43
CA VAL A 113 -8.28 -18.01 -21.17
C VAL A 113 -8.42 -16.49 -21.09
N GLN A 114 -9.18 -15.88 -22.01
CA GLN A 114 -9.45 -14.45 -21.99
C GLN A 114 -10.17 -14.02 -20.71
N ALA A 115 -11.19 -14.78 -20.27
CA ALA A 115 -11.94 -14.49 -19.06
C ALA A 115 -11.09 -14.64 -17.78
N TYR A 116 -10.20 -15.64 -17.72
CA TYR A 116 -9.23 -15.75 -16.62
C TYR A 116 -8.28 -14.57 -16.56
N CYS A 117 -7.71 -14.17 -17.71
CA CYS A 117 -6.78 -13.05 -17.76
C CYS A 117 -7.47 -11.75 -17.32
N ALA A 118 -8.68 -11.49 -17.83
CA ALA A 118 -9.46 -10.32 -17.47
C ALA A 118 -9.86 -10.31 -15.97
N ALA A 119 -10.28 -11.45 -15.42
CA ALA A 119 -10.73 -11.51 -14.03
C ALA A 119 -9.59 -11.37 -12.99
N ALA A 120 -8.38 -11.85 -13.33
CA ALA A 120 -7.25 -11.86 -12.41
C ALA A 120 -6.30 -10.67 -12.58
N PHE A 121 -6.04 -10.24 -13.83
CA PHE A 121 -4.95 -9.32 -14.13
C PHE A 121 -5.36 -8.02 -14.83
N ALA A 122 -6.66 -7.81 -15.10
CA ALA A 122 -7.11 -6.48 -15.51
C ALA A 122 -7.02 -5.49 -14.32
N PRO A 123 -6.74 -4.20 -14.58
CA PRO A 123 -6.78 -3.18 -13.54
C PRO A 123 -8.16 -3.19 -12.87
N PRO A 124 -8.22 -3.21 -11.53
CA PRO A 124 -9.50 -3.26 -10.82
C PRO A 124 -10.28 -1.96 -11.09
N ALA A 125 -11.58 -2.08 -11.37
CA ALA A 125 -12.45 -0.94 -11.66
C ALA A 125 -12.62 0.03 -10.48
N ALA A 126 -12.32 -0.44 -9.26
CA ALA A 126 -12.26 0.35 -8.04
C ALA A 126 -11.09 -0.14 -7.17
N PRO A 127 -10.39 0.76 -6.45
CA PRO A 127 -9.36 0.35 -5.51
C PRO A 127 -9.94 -0.58 -4.43
N PRO A 128 -9.16 -1.56 -3.93
CA PRO A 128 -9.61 -2.45 -2.87
C PRO A 128 -9.92 -1.65 -1.60
N VAL A 129 -11.16 -1.76 -1.13
CA VAL A 129 -11.70 -0.95 -0.02
C VAL A 129 -11.12 -1.38 1.33
N ASP A 130 -10.56 -2.59 1.42
CA ASP A 130 -10.13 -3.21 2.67
C ASP A 130 -9.01 -4.25 2.48
N ALA A 131 -8.26 -4.55 3.54
CA ALA A 131 -7.16 -5.51 3.50
C ALA A 131 -7.59 -6.93 3.06
N SER A 132 -8.85 -7.32 3.34
CA SER A 132 -9.37 -8.64 2.99
C SER A 132 -9.65 -8.77 1.48
N SER A 133 -10.18 -7.71 0.84
CA SER A 133 -10.37 -7.68 -0.61
C SER A 133 -9.04 -7.68 -1.36
N LYS A 134 -8.02 -6.96 -0.87
CA LYS A 134 -6.65 -7.04 -1.39
C LYS A 134 -6.08 -8.46 -1.31
N GLN A 135 -6.22 -9.12 -0.16
CA GLN A 135 -5.77 -10.51 0.01
C GLN A 135 -6.51 -11.50 -0.91
N ARG A 136 -7.80 -11.28 -1.14
CA ARG A 136 -8.60 -12.09 -2.08
C ARG A 136 -8.12 -11.90 -3.52
N GLN A 137 -7.78 -10.67 -3.92
CA GLN A 137 -7.25 -10.38 -5.25
C GLN A 137 -5.88 -11.04 -5.47
N ILE A 138 -4.97 -10.97 -4.49
CA ILE A 138 -3.67 -11.65 -4.55
C ILE A 138 -3.85 -13.16 -4.70
N LYS A 139 -4.70 -13.78 -3.89
CA LYS A 139 -5.02 -15.22 -3.98
C LYS A 139 -5.56 -15.60 -5.36
N ARG A 140 -6.50 -14.81 -5.90
CA ARG A 140 -7.06 -15.03 -7.24
C ARG A 140 -5.97 -14.99 -8.31
N ARG A 141 -5.08 -14.00 -8.29
CA ARG A 141 -3.93 -13.91 -9.23
C ARG A 141 -3.03 -15.13 -9.18
N LEU A 142 -2.67 -15.57 -7.97
CA LEU A 142 -1.82 -16.74 -7.73
C LEU A 142 -2.45 -18.02 -8.32
N VAL A 143 -3.72 -18.26 -8.00
CA VAL A 143 -4.44 -19.45 -8.45
C VAL A 143 -4.64 -19.42 -9.97
N THR A 144 -5.03 -18.26 -10.53
CA THR A 144 -5.23 -18.11 -11.98
C THR A 144 -3.94 -18.32 -12.75
N LEU A 145 -2.81 -17.75 -12.32
CA LEU A 145 -1.52 -18.01 -12.97
C LEU A 145 -1.18 -19.50 -12.96
N ARG A 146 -1.39 -20.18 -11.82
CA ARG A 146 -1.18 -21.63 -11.70
C ARG A 146 -2.09 -22.44 -12.62
N ILE A 147 -3.36 -22.04 -12.76
CA ILE A 147 -4.30 -22.66 -13.71
C ILE A 147 -3.78 -22.49 -15.14
N LEU A 148 -3.38 -21.28 -15.55
CA LEU A 148 -2.87 -21.02 -16.90
C LEU A 148 -1.61 -21.85 -17.20
N THR A 149 -0.69 -21.95 -16.24
CA THR A 149 0.51 -22.79 -16.38
C THR A 149 0.16 -24.27 -16.50
N GLU A 150 -0.78 -24.79 -15.73
CA GLU A 150 -1.23 -26.19 -15.86
C GLU A 150 -1.96 -26.46 -17.18
N LEU A 151 -2.81 -25.53 -17.63
CA LEU A 151 -3.47 -25.62 -18.94
C LEU A 151 -2.44 -25.70 -20.07
N PHE A 152 -1.31 -25.03 -19.93
CA PHE A 152 -0.19 -25.14 -20.87
C PHE A 152 0.49 -26.51 -20.80
N PHE A 153 0.77 -27.04 -19.61
CA PHE A 153 1.37 -28.38 -19.47
C PHE A 153 0.48 -29.50 -20.02
N VAL A 154 -0.83 -29.43 -19.81
CA VAL A 154 -1.79 -30.40 -20.37
C VAL A 154 -2.15 -30.13 -21.84
N GLY A 155 -1.55 -29.13 -22.48
CA GLY A 155 -1.76 -28.85 -23.91
C GLY A 155 -3.12 -28.24 -24.28
N VAL A 156 -3.90 -27.76 -23.30
CA VAL A 156 -5.14 -27.00 -23.56
C VAL A 156 -4.78 -25.59 -24.03
N LEU A 157 -3.82 -24.94 -23.36
CA LEU A 157 -3.24 -23.68 -23.80
C LEU A 157 -1.99 -23.98 -24.63
N ALA A 158 -2.01 -23.68 -25.94
CA ALA A 158 -0.84 -23.90 -26.80
C ALA A 158 0.18 -22.74 -26.72
N ASP A 159 -0.31 -21.53 -26.48
CA ASP A 159 0.50 -20.32 -26.55
C ASP A 159 1.10 -19.92 -25.19
N VAL A 160 2.42 -20.09 -25.06
CA VAL A 160 3.20 -19.68 -23.88
C VAL A 160 3.24 -18.15 -23.74
N SER A 161 3.01 -17.41 -24.83
CA SER A 161 3.11 -15.95 -24.85
C SER A 161 2.13 -15.30 -23.87
N VAL A 162 1.00 -15.95 -23.56
CA VAL A 162 0.04 -15.49 -22.56
C VAL A 162 0.68 -15.44 -21.18
N ILE A 163 1.36 -16.52 -20.76
CA ILE A 163 2.07 -16.60 -19.48
C ILE A 163 3.23 -15.61 -19.47
N HIS A 164 3.99 -15.56 -20.56
CA HIS A 164 5.12 -14.63 -20.69
C HIS A 164 4.66 -13.17 -20.56
N SER A 165 3.56 -12.79 -21.21
CA SER A 165 3.01 -11.42 -21.15
C SER A 165 2.57 -11.05 -19.73
N ILE A 166 1.93 -11.98 -19.02
CA ILE A 166 1.55 -11.80 -17.60
C ILE A 166 2.78 -11.54 -16.74
N ILE A 167 3.82 -12.36 -16.87
CA ILE A 167 5.04 -12.21 -16.08
C ILE A 167 5.79 -10.94 -16.47
N HIS A 168 5.91 -10.65 -17.76
CA HIS A 168 6.53 -9.43 -18.26
C HIS A 168 5.87 -8.19 -17.66
N ALA A 169 4.53 -8.06 -17.75
CA ALA A 169 3.79 -6.94 -17.16
C ALA A 169 4.00 -6.80 -15.64
N VAL A 170 4.10 -7.92 -14.92
CA VAL A 170 4.36 -7.91 -13.48
C VAL A 170 5.77 -7.41 -13.17
N VAL A 171 6.77 -7.81 -13.96
CA VAL A 171 8.17 -7.40 -13.80
C VAL A 171 8.37 -5.95 -14.24
N THR A 172 7.83 -5.54 -15.39
CA THR A 172 7.94 -4.17 -15.92
C THR A 172 6.99 -3.18 -15.25
N ARG A 173 6.03 -3.68 -14.45
CA ARG A 173 4.99 -2.90 -13.78
C ARG A 173 4.12 -2.12 -14.78
N GLU A 174 3.94 -2.70 -15.97
CA GLU A 174 3.13 -2.17 -17.07
C GLU A 174 1.77 -2.86 -17.12
N ASP A 175 0.76 -2.16 -17.64
CA ASP A 175 -0.57 -2.74 -17.82
C ASP A 175 -0.60 -3.75 -18.98
N LEU A 176 -1.19 -4.93 -18.74
CA LEU A 176 -1.36 -5.98 -19.76
C LEU A 176 -2.18 -5.56 -20.98
N ASN A 177 -3.02 -4.52 -20.83
CA ASN A 177 -3.85 -3.97 -21.90
C ASN A 177 -3.26 -2.70 -22.52
N ALA A 178 -2.04 -2.31 -22.15
CA ALA A 178 -1.33 -1.27 -22.88
C ALA A 178 -1.11 -1.76 -24.31
N LYS A 179 -1.80 -1.15 -25.29
CA LYS A 179 -1.61 -1.47 -26.71
C LYS A 179 -0.11 -1.41 -27.01
N PRO A 180 0.46 -2.36 -27.78
CA PRO A 180 1.84 -2.26 -28.20
C PRO A 180 1.97 -1.00 -29.05
N SER A 181 2.52 0.04 -28.45
CA SER A 181 2.90 1.24 -29.16
C SER A 181 3.95 0.79 -30.16
N LYS A 182 3.60 0.77 -31.45
CA LYS A 182 4.55 0.55 -32.55
C LYS A 182 5.59 1.68 -32.55
N LYS A 183 6.57 1.60 -31.67
CA LYS A 183 7.85 2.31 -31.72
C LYS A 183 8.89 1.48 -30.96
N GLN A 184 9.38 0.43 -31.61
CA GLN A 184 10.74 -0.01 -31.34
C GLN A 184 11.71 0.92 -32.08
N ALA A 185 12.84 1.18 -31.42
CA ALA A 185 14.04 1.86 -31.88
C ALA A 185 13.99 3.40 -31.93
N SER A 186 14.30 4.04 -30.80
CA SER A 186 15.52 4.85 -30.64
C SER A 186 15.49 5.67 -29.34
N SER A 187 16.67 5.84 -28.77
CA SER A 187 17.07 6.82 -27.75
C SER A 187 16.48 6.70 -26.34
N SER A 188 17.37 6.30 -25.43
CA SER A 188 17.64 7.00 -24.17
C SER A 188 17.01 8.40 -24.08
N THR A 189 15.91 8.50 -23.35
CA THR A 189 15.51 9.74 -22.68
C THR A 189 14.80 9.35 -21.39
N GLN A 190 15.50 9.54 -20.27
CA GLN A 190 14.89 9.78 -18.97
C GLN A 190 13.86 10.90 -19.17
N GLY A 191 12.59 10.52 -19.17
CA GLY A 191 11.45 11.42 -19.18
C GLY A 191 10.62 11.11 -17.95
N SER A 192 10.72 11.99 -16.96
CA SER A 192 9.94 11.99 -15.75
C SER A 192 8.44 11.99 -16.06
N SER A 193 7.79 10.85 -15.92
CA SER A 193 6.37 10.78 -15.62
C SER A 193 6.21 9.96 -14.35
N SER A 194 6.06 10.66 -13.22
CA SER A 194 5.74 10.13 -11.90
C SER A 194 4.31 9.57 -11.83
N SER A 195 3.92 8.77 -12.83
CA SER A 195 2.84 7.80 -12.63
C SER A 195 3.38 6.80 -11.61
N LYS A 196 2.96 6.92 -10.35
CA LYS A 196 3.26 5.98 -9.25
C LYS A 196 3.15 4.56 -9.81
N GLN A 197 4.29 3.93 -10.10
CA GLN A 197 4.28 2.60 -10.68
C GLN A 197 3.66 1.65 -9.66
N PRO A 198 2.77 0.72 -10.09
CA PRO A 198 2.16 -0.20 -9.16
C PRO A 198 3.25 -1.02 -8.44
N PRO A 199 3.05 -1.34 -7.15
CA PRO A 199 4.02 -2.11 -6.39
C PRO A 199 4.23 -3.48 -7.03
N LEU A 200 5.47 -3.97 -6.99
CA LEU A 200 5.84 -5.27 -7.56
C LEU A 200 5.06 -6.41 -6.87
N ASP A 201 4.43 -7.30 -7.64
CA ASP A 201 3.75 -8.48 -7.10
C ASP A 201 4.76 -9.61 -6.81
N ILE A 202 5.51 -9.45 -5.72
CA ILE A 202 6.49 -10.43 -5.25
C ILE A 202 5.84 -11.80 -4.98
N PRO A 203 4.69 -11.92 -4.28
CA PRO A 203 4.04 -13.21 -4.05
C PRO A 203 3.78 -14.01 -5.32
N LEU A 204 3.35 -13.36 -6.40
CA LEU A 204 3.08 -14.01 -7.68
C LEU A 204 4.34 -14.59 -8.31
N LEU A 205 5.42 -13.82 -8.34
CA LEU A 205 6.71 -14.25 -8.88
C LEU A 205 7.29 -15.43 -8.08
N VAL A 206 7.27 -15.33 -6.74
CA VAL A 206 7.76 -16.38 -5.85
C VAL A 206 6.94 -17.67 -6.02
N SER A 207 5.61 -17.57 -6.09
CA SER A 207 4.75 -18.74 -6.28
C SER A 207 4.96 -19.41 -7.64
N PHE A 208 5.19 -18.62 -8.70
CA PHE A 208 5.49 -19.16 -10.03
C PHE A 208 6.85 -19.86 -10.03
N ALA A 209 7.89 -19.21 -9.51
CA ALA A 209 9.23 -19.77 -9.42
C ALA A 209 9.28 -21.09 -8.64
N LYS A 210 8.57 -21.17 -7.51
CA LYS A 210 8.50 -22.38 -6.68
C LYS A 210 7.87 -23.57 -7.41
N TYR A 211 6.85 -23.31 -8.22
CA TYR A 211 6.00 -24.36 -8.78
C TYR A 211 6.38 -24.75 -10.21
N ALA A 212 6.74 -23.77 -11.04
CA ALA A 212 7.03 -23.94 -12.47
C ALA A 212 8.47 -23.57 -12.82
N GLY A 213 9.28 -23.10 -11.87
CA GLY A 213 10.65 -22.65 -12.15
C GLY A 213 11.55 -23.73 -12.76
N ALA A 214 11.38 -24.99 -12.35
CA ALA A 214 12.15 -26.11 -12.90
C ALA A 214 11.97 -26.27 -14.42
N ASP A 215 10.74 -26.13 -14.91
CA ASP A 215 10.41 -26.27 -16.33
C ASP A 215 10.72 -25.00 -17.14
N PHE A 216 10.58 -23.81 -16.53
CA PHE A 216 10.66 -22.51 -17.20
C PHE A 216 12.04 -21.85 -17.15
N PHE A 217 12.92 -22.17 -16.20
CA PHE A 217 14.23 -21.51 -16.05
C PHE A 217 15.41 -22.32 -16.61
N GLY A 218 15.17 -23.52 -17.16
CA GLY A 218 16.21 -24.33 -17.77
C GLY A 218 17.25 -24.85 -16.78
N GLY A 219 16.86 -25.02 -15.51
CA GLY A 219 17.74 -25.57 -14.47
C GLY A 219 18.17 -27.00 -14.81
N VAL A 220 19.44 -27.30 -14.52
CA VAL A 220 20.13 -28.55 -14.86
C VAL A 220 19.28 -29.77 -14.51
N SER A 221 18.63 -30.37 -15.51
CA SER A 221 18.18 -31.76 -15.44
C SER A 221 19.39 -32.65 -15.71
N ASP A 222 20.34 -32.68 -14.77
CA ASP A 222 21.35 -33.74 -14.73
C ASP A 222 21.11 -34.61 -13.49
N ALA A 223 20.95 -35.91 -13.78
CA ALA A 223 21.33 -37.03 -12.92
C ALA A 223 20.36 -37.63 -11.87
N ALA A 224 19.04 -37.50 -11.99
CA ALA A 224 18.13 -38.48 -11.37
C ALA A 224 16.77 -38.54 -12.09
N GLY A 225 16.50 -39.67 -12.75
CA GLY A 225 15.34 -39.91 -13.60
C GLY A 225 14.02 -39.39 -13.05
N GLY A 226 13.45 -38.39 -13.74
CA GLY A 226 12.07 -37.95 -13.62
C GLY A 226 11.67 -37.34 -14.96
N SER A 227 10.81 -38.05 -15.68
CA SER A 227 10.26 -37.71 -17.00
C SER A 227 9.88 -36.21 -17.09
N THR A 228 10.64 -35.42 -17.85
CA THR A 228 10.18 -34.10 -18.29
C THR A 228 10.28 -34.07 -19.81
N ILE A 229 9.14 -34.28 -20.45
CA ILE A 229 8.94 -33.87 -21.83
C ILE A 229 9.40 -32.41 -21.89
N ALA A 230 10.38 -32.08 -22.75
CA ALA A 230 10.81 -30.70 -22.97
C ALA A 230 9.68 -29.93 -23.68
N VAL A 231 8.65 -29.59 -22.92
CA VAL A 231 7.43 -28.92 -23.39
C VAL A 231 7.72 -27.49 -23.81
N ILE A 232 8.74 -26.86 -23.20
CA ILE A 232 9.06 -25.45 -23.40
C ILE A 232 10.35 -25.34 -24.22
N PRO A 233 10.34 -24.59 -25.34
CA PRO A 233 11.55 -24.32 -26.10
C PRO A 233 12.60 -23.58 -25.29
N ILE A 234 13.88 -23.93 -25.48
CA ILE A 234 15.02 -23.32 -24.77
C ILE A 234 15.03 -21.79 -24.93
N SER A 235 14.69 -21.28 -26.12
CA SER A 235 14.61 -19.84 -26.38
C SER A 235 13.61 -19.12 -25.46
N VAL A 236 12.49 -19.77 -25.16
CA VAL A 236 11.45 -19.25 -24.27
C VAL A 236 11.93 -19.33 -22.83
N GLN A 237 12.57 -20.44 -22.43
CA GLN A 237 13.18 -20.56 -21.09
C GLN A 237 14.20 -19.45 -20.82
N THR A 238 15.04 -19.10 -21.80
CA THR A 238 16.00 -18.00 -21.67
C THR A 238 15.30 -16.64 -21.47
N GLN A 239 14.17 -16.40 -22.13
CA GLN A 239 13.38 -15.18 -21.94
C GLN A 239 12.78 -15.09 -20.54
N PHE A 240 12.14 -16.17 -20.05
CA PHE A 240 11.65 -16.22 -18.67
C PHE A 240 12.76 -16.06 -17.66
N ARG A 241 13.90 -16.71 -17.91
CA ARG A 241 15.09 -16.59 -17.06
C ARG A 241 15.55 -15.13 -16.95
N ALA A 242 15.68 -14.42 -18.06
CA ALA A 242 16.08 -13.01 -18.07
C ALA A 242 15.10 -12.12 -17.30
N LEU A 243 13.78 -12.34 -17.44
CA LEU A 243 12.77 -11.59 -16.68
C LEU A 243 12.88 -11.85 -15.18
N PHE A 244 13.09 -13.09 -14.77
CA PHE A 244 13.24 -13.44 -13.35
C PHE A 244 14.57 -12.99 -12.77
N ASP A 245 15.65 -12.93 -13.57
CA ASP A 245 16.90 -12.33 -13.16
C ASP A 245 16.74 -10.81 -12.90
N GLN A 246 16.02 -10.10 -13.79
CA GLN A 246 15.65 -8.70 -13.56
C GLN A 246 14.80 -8.53 -12.28
N ALA A 247 13.81 -9.41 -12.09
CA ALA A 247 12.96 -9.36 -10.90
C ALA A 247 13.74 -9.67 -9.61
N PHE A 248 14.68 -10.61 -9.68
CA PHE A 248 15.58 -10.94 -8.57
C PHE A 248 16.44 -9.74 -8.18
N ASP A 249 17.04 -9.04 -9.14
CA ASP A 249 17.89 -7.87 -8.87
C ASP A 249 17.07 -6.72 -8.23
N MET A 250 15.82 -6.51 -8.67
CA MET A 250 14.91 -5.54 -8.03
C MET A 250 14.55 -5.94 -6.59
N ILE A 251 14.20 -7.20 -6.37
CA ILE A 251 13.85 -7.71 -5.02
C ILE A 251 15.07 -7.70 -4.10
N ALA A 252 16.27 -7.98 -4.64
CA ALA A 252 17.54 -7.87 -3.92
C ALA A 252 17.82 -6.44 -3.46
N ALA A 253 17.61 -5.45 -4.32
CA ALA A 253 17.75 -4.04 -3.96
C ALA A 253 16.74 -3.64 -2.86
N MET A 254 15.46 -4.06 -3.00
CA MET A 254 14.45 -3.84 -1.96
C MET A 254 14.80 -4.52 -0.63
N TYR A 255 15.34 -5.73 -0.67
CA TYR A 255 15.77 -6.48 0.51
C TYR A 255 16.91 -5.77 1.25
N ILE A 256 17.93 -5.32 0.53
CA ILE A 256 19.07 -4.59 1.12
C ILE A 256 18.59 -3.26 1.72
N SER A 257 17.78 -2.50 0.99
CA SER A 257 17.21 -1.23 1.46
C SER A 257 16.35 -1.44 2.71
N GLN A 258 15.46 -2.43 2.72
CA GLN A 258 14.64 -2.74 3.90
C GLN A 258 15.49 -3.16 5.10
N HIS A 259 16.57 -3.92 4.88
CA HIS A 259 17.49 -4.30 5.96
C HIS A 259 18.18 -3.06 6.57
N GLN A 260 18.62 -2.12 5.73
CA GLN A 260 19.20 -0.86 6.19
C GLN A 260 18.17 0.00 6.96
N THR A 261 16.92 0.04 6.51
CA THR A 261 15.84 0.75 7.21
C THR A 261 15.58 0.17 8.60
N VAL A 262 15.50 -1.17 8.72
CA VAL A 262 15.36 -1.84 10.02
C VAL A 262 16.53 -1.47 10.94
N ARG A 263 17.77 -1.51 10.44
CA ARG A 263 18.96 -1.11 11.21
C ARG A 263 18.94 0.35 11.64
N LYS A 264 18.49 1.25 10.77
CA LYS A 264 18.35 2.68 11.10
C LYS A 264 17.30 2.89 12.20
N MET A 265 16.17 2.19 12.12
CA MET A 265 15.10 2.25 13.13
C MET A 265 15.56 1.64 14.46
N GLU A 266 16.28 0.53 14.46
CA GLU A 266 16.90 -0.07 15.65
C GLU A 266 17.83 0.93 16.36
N LYS A 267 18.71 1.61 15.61
CA LYS A 267 19.63 2.60 16.19
C LYS A 267 18.91 3.83 16.71
N ARG A 268 17.87 4.29 16.03
CA ARG A 268 17.04 5.41 16.48
C ARG A 268 16.34 5.07 17.79
N ASN A 269 15.70 3.91 17.86
CA ASN A 269 15.03 3.43 19.07
C ASN A 269 16.04 3.25 20.21
N MET A 270 17.22 2.68 19.97
CA MET A 270 18.26 2.54 21.00
C MET A 270 18.71 3.89 21.57
N LYS A 271 18.86 4.93 20.74
CA LYS A 271 19.18 6.29 21.22
C LYS A 271 18.07 6.87 22.07
N GLU A 272 16.82 6.71 21.65
CA GLU A 272 15.66 7.20 22.40
C GLU A 272 15.54 6.50 23.76
N GLU A 273 15.75 5.18 23.81
CA GLU A 273 15.74 4.40 25.05
C GLU A 273 16.84 4.84 26.02
N VAL A 274 18.05 5.12 25.52
CA VAL A 274 19.17 5.60 26.35
C VAL A 274 18.94 7.03 26.86
N ASN A 275 18.38 7.90 26.01
CA ASN A 275 18.16 9.30 26.36
C ASN A 275 16.94 9.51 27.28
N ARG A 276 15.88 8.71 27.10
CA ARG A 276 14.58 8.91 27.77
C ARG A 276 14.17 7.79 28.71
N GLY A 277 14.78 6.61 28.62
CA GLY A 277 14.44 5.43 29.42
C GLY A 277 13.19 4.69 28.95
N GLU A 278 12.40 5.25 28.03
CA GLU A 278 11.17 4.67 27.49
C GLU A 278 11.09 4.86 25.97
N LEU A 279 10.48 3.90 25.29
CA LEU A 279 10.20 3.92 23.85
C LEU A 279 8.71 4.15 23.62
N CYS A 280 8.36 5.02 22.66
CA CYS A 280 6.97 5.22 22.28
C CYS A 280 6.38 3.96 21.63
N ASP A 281 5.13 3.62 21.96
CA ASP A 281 4.41 2.46 21.42
C ASP A 281 4.35 2.47 19.88
N GLU A 282 4.28 3.66 19.26
CA GLU A 282 4.30 3.82 17.80
C GLU A 282 5.64 3.39 17.19
N HIS A 283 6.77 3.79 17.79
CA HIS A 283 8.11 3.41 17.30
C HIS A 283 8.39 1.91 17.46
N VAL A 284 7.83 1.29 18.50
CA VAL A 284 7.88 -0.17 18.69
C VAL A 284 7.03 -0.87 17.61
N ALA A 285 5.83 -0.37 17.33
CA ALA A 285 4.97 -0.90 16.29
C ALA A 285 5.59 -0.77 14.89
N ASP A 286 6.24 0.35 14.59
CA ASP A 286 6.91 0.59 13.31
C ASP A 286 8.11 -0.33 13.10
N LEU A 287 8.94 -0.53 14.12
CA LEU A 287 10.04 -1.50 14.07
C LEU A 287 9.51 -2.92 13.87
N ALA A 288 8.45 -3.30 14.58
CA ALA A 288 7.80 -4.60 14.42
C ALA A 288 7.23 -4.78 12.99
N ALA A 289 6.63 -3.74 12.40
CA ALA A 289 6.14 -3.78 11.03
C ALA A 289 7.29 -3.91 10.00
N ALA A 290 8.36 -3.14 10.19
CA ALA A 290 9.53 -3.15 9.31
C ALA A 290 10.30 -4.48 9.36
N THR A 291 10.42 -5.10 10.55
CA THR A 291 11.05 -6.41 10.74
C THR A 291 10.24 -7.53 10.09
N VAL A 292 8.91 -7.55 10.28
CA VAL A 292 8.01 -8.51 9.61
C VAL A 292 8.10 -8.39 8.09
N LEU A 293 8.25 -7.18 7.55
CA LEU A 293 8.46 -6.98 6.11
C LEU A 293 9.82 -7.54 5.65
N CYS A 294 10.89 -7.31 6.40
CA CYS A 294 12.22 -7.85 6.12
C CYS A 294 12.22 -9.40 6.13
N GLU A 295 11.54 -10.04 7.09
CA GLU A 295 11.39 -11.50 7.13
C GLU A 295 10.66 -12.04 5.90
N LYS A 296 9.58 -11.38 5.47
CA LYS A 296 8.83 -11.74 4.26
C LYS A 296 9.69 -11.62 3.00
N LEU A 297 10.48 -10.56 2.89
CA LEU A 297 11.41 -10.37 1.78
C LEU A 297 12.53 -11.41 1.81
N THR A 298 13.03 -11.77 3.00
CA THR A 298 14.02 -12.84 3.18
C THR A 298 13.50 -14.17 2.65
N GLY A 299 12.29 -14.58 3.06
CA GLY A 299 11.69 -15.82 2.54
C GLY A 299 11.46 -15.80 1.03
N SER A 300 11.09 -14.64 0.48
CA SER A 300 10.88 -14.44 -0.95
C SER A 300 12.18 -14.57 -1.74
N ILE A 301 13.26 -13.92 -1.29
CA ILE A 301 14.55 -13.96 -1.98
C ILE A 301 15.24 -15.31 -1.85
N THR A 302 15.10 -16.01 -0.71
CA THR A 302 15.60 -17.38 -0.55
C THR A 302 14.93 -18.32 -1.56
N THR A 303 13.60 -18.26 -1.68
CA THR A 303 12.86 -19.09 -2.63
C THR A 303 13.26 -18.80 -4.08
N LEU A 304 13.46 -17.52 -4.43
CA LEU A 304 13.90 -17.13 -5.78
C LEU A 304 15.37 -17.51 -6.03
N SER A 305 16.25 -17.37 -5.05
CA SER A 305 17.65 -17.77 -5.10
C SER A 305 17.79 -19.27 -5.36
N GLU A 306 17.00 -20.10 -4.67
CA GLU A 306 16.95 -21.55 -4.90
C GLU A 306 16.44 -21.89 -6.31
N ALA A 307 15.33 -21.28 -6.73
CA ALA A 307 14.72 -21.53 -8.04
C ALA A 307 15.61 -21.08 -9.21
N LEU A 308 16.34 -19.97 -9.04
CA LEU A 308 17.24 -19.42 -10.04
C LEU A 308 18.69 -19.92 -9.88
N GLN A 309 19.02 -20.70 -8.86
CA GLN A 309 20.40 -21.12 -8.56
C GLN A 309 21.38 -19.93 -8.50
N ARG A 310 20.95 -18.80 -7.94
CA ARG A 310 21.80 -17.60 -7.75
C ARG A 310 22.17 -17.44 -6.28
N PRO A 311 23.35 -16.90 -5.95
CA PRO A 311 23.71 -16.62 -4.57
C PRO A 311 22.80 -15.53 -3.99
N MET A 312 22.46 -15.66 -2.72
CA MET A 312 21.73 -14.64 -1.97
C MET A 312 22.55 -13.34 -1.92
N PRO A 313 21.90 -12.16 -2.02
CA PRO A 313 22.62 -10.89 -1.92
C PRO A 313 23.29 -10.75 -0.55
N ILE A 314 24.52 -10.27 -0.54
CA ILE A 314 25.29 -10.05 0.68
C ILE A 314 24.75 -8.78 1.35
N LEU A 315 24.37 -8.90 2.61
CA LEU A 315 23.97 -7.76 3.42
C LEU A 315 25.19 -6.86 3.71
N PRO A 316 25.06 -5.53 3.59
CA PRO A 316 26.12 -4.61 4.02
C PRO A 316 26.51 -4.88 5.47
N VAL A 317 27.81 -5.05 5.73
CA VAL A 317 28.33 -5.20 7.09
C VAL A 317 28.11 -3.88 7.81
N ASP A 318 27.40 -3.94 8.94
CA ASP A 318 27.21 -2.78 9.79
C ASP A 318 28.50 -2.50 10.55
N ASN A 319 29.16 -1.38 10.23
CA ASN A 319 30.40 -0.93 10.87
C ASN A 319 30.12 0.19 11.89
N SER A 320 28.87 0.37 12.35
CA SER A 320 28.59 1.34 13.40
C SER A 320 29.14 0.86 14.74
N ASP A 321 29.84 1.74 15.43
CA ASP A 321 30.17 1.55 16.84
C ASP A 321 28.91 1.83 17.69
N ASP A 322 28.06 0.82 17.82
CA ASP A 322 26.85 0.90 18.66
C ASP A 322 27.20 1.14 20.15
N ALA A 323 28.47 0.95 20.53
CA ALA A 323 29.00 1.30 21.85
C ALA A 323 28.84 2.79 22.19
N HIS A 324 28.90 3.69 21.20
CA HIS A 324 28.68 5.12 21.41
C HIS A 324 27.20 5.50 21.55
N LEU A 325 26.28 4.65 21.07
CA LEU A 325 24.84 4.88 21.19
C LEU A 325 24.31 4.62 22.60
N ALA A 326 25.05 3.86 23.41
CA ALA A 326 24.72 3.54 24.80
C ALA A 326 25.18 4.62 25.81
N GLN A 327 25.82 5.69 25.34
CA GLN A 327 26.27 6.79 26.20
C GLN A 327 25.19 7.86 26.31
N LEU A 328 24.89 8.28 27.53
CA LEU A 328 23.96 9.37 27.82
C LEU A 328 24.42 10.65 27.11
N LEU A 329 23.64 11.15 26.15
CA LEU A 329 23.96 12.38 25.43
C LEU A 329 23.56 13.59 26.29
N LEU A 330 24.54 14.39 26.72
CA LEU A 330 24.26 15.71 27.27
C LEU A 330 24.12 16.71 26.12
N TRP A 331 22.96 17.36 26.03
CA TRP A 331 22.74 18.46 25.09
C TRP A 331 23.66 19.64 25.45
N ASP A 332 24.63 19.96 24.58
CA ASP A 332 25.61 21.05 24.79
C ASP A 332 25.13 22.41 24.25
N GLY A 333 23.88 22.51 23.78
CA GLY A 333 23.32 23.78 23.31
C GLY A 333 24.14 24.46 22.20
N GLY A 334 24.87 23.69 21.39
CA GLY A 334 25.65 24.21 20.28
C GLY A 334 24.75 25.01 19.33
N GLU A 335 25.25 26.14 18.83
CA GLU A 335 24.51 27.13 18.02
C GLU A 335 23.93 26.60 16.68
N GLY A 336 24.04 25.30 16.41
CA GLY A 336 23.29 24.63 15.35
C GLY A 336 21.97 24.11 15.93
N ARG A 337 20.85 24.67 15.45
CA ARG A 337 19.53 24.04 15.61
C ARG A 337 19.67 22.55 15.31
N ALA A 338 19.18 21.68 16.19
CA ALA A 338 19.06 20.26 15.90
C ALA A 338 18.22 20.10 14.62
N GLU A 339 18.88 19.85 13.48
CA GLU A 339 18.26 19.75 12.16
C GLU A 339 17.43 18.48 12.00
N LEU A 340 17.41 17.60 13.01
CA LEU A 340 16.62 16.37 13.02
C LEU A 340 15.91 16.24 14.36
N HIS A 341 14.62 15.90 14.31
CA HIS A 341 13.69 15.70 15.43
C HIS A 341 14.22 14.87 16.61
N ALA A 342 15.31 14.12 16.42
CA ALA A 342 15.93 13.26 17.42
C ALA A 342 17.01 13.93 18.29
N ASP A 343 17.46 15.14 17.95
CA ASP A 343 18.58 15.79 18.66
C ASP A 343 18.16 17.03 19.47
N GLY A 344 16.89 17.44 19.50
CA GLY A 344 16.47 18.63 20.26
C GLY A 344 16.30 18.39 21.77
N PRO A 345 16.27 19.46 22.60
CA PRO A 345 16.02 19.36 24.04
C PRO A 345 14.54 19.06 24.40
N PHE A 346 13.66 18.93 23.40
CA PHE A 346 12.22 18.73 23.60
C PHE A 346 11.81 17.29 23.28
N ASP A 347 10.80 16.80 24.02
CA ASP A 347 10.36 15.41 23.94
C ASP A 347 9.54 15.10 22.67
N ASP A 348 8.74 16.04 22.20
CA ASP A 348 7.89 15.85 21.04
C ASP A 348 7.60 17.22 20.40
N GLU A 349 7.05 17.20 19.18
CA GLU A 349 6.72 18.42 18.45
C GLU A 349 5.63 19.23 19.17
N ASP A 350 4.69 18.58 19.86
CA ASP A 350 3.66 19.27 20.62
C ASP A 350 4.25 19.99 21.83
N THR A 351 5.17 19.35 22.55
CA THR A 351 5.93 19.95 23.65
C THR A 351 6.83 21.09 23.15
N ARG A 352 7.53 20.89 22.02
CA ARG A 352 8.35 21.95 21.41
C ARG A 352 7.51 23.14 20.99
N SER A 353 6.41 22.92 20.26
CA SER A 353 5.52 23.98 19.82
C SER A 353 4.85 24.69 20.99
N PHE A 354 4.55 23.98 22.08
CA PHE A 354 4.05 24.59 23.31
C PHE A 354 5.05 25.61 23.90
N TYR A 355 6.35 25.34 23.86
CA TYR A 355 7.38 26.22 24.43
C TYR A 355 7.98 27.23 23.43
N GLU A 356 8.01 26.92 22.13
CA GLU A 356 8.63 27.76 21.10
C GLU A 356 7.61 28.62 20.32
N ASP A 357 6.38 28.14 20.10
CA ASP A 357 5.37 28.87 19.30
C ASP A 357 4.51 29.79 20.18
N LEU A 358 5.06 30.96 20.50
CA LEU A 358 4.40 31.97 21.33
C LEU A 358 3.43 32.86 20.50
N PRO A 359 2.28 33.29 21.08
CA PRO A 359 1.32 34.16 20.41
C PRO A 359 1.87 35.57 20.18
N ASP A 360 1.46 36.22 19.07
CA ASP A 360 1.86 37.61 18.79
C ASP A 360 0.99 38.63 19.53
N LEU A 361 1.52 39.13 20.65
CA LEU A 361 0.85 40.15 21.46
C LEU A 361 0.66 41.49 20.73
N LEU A 362 1.43 41.79 19.68
CA LEU A 362 1.27 43.01 18.88
C LEU A 362 0.05 42.96 17.95
N GLU A 363 -0.44 41.77 17.63
CA GLU A 363 -1.64 41.56 16.82
C GLU A 363 -2.90 41.45 17.70
N LEU A 364 -2.77 40.81 18.87
CA LEU A 364 -3.87 40.56 19.81
C LEU A 364 -4.22 41.75 20.70
N VAL A 365 -3.26 42.62 21.00
CA VAL A 365 -3.43 43.73 21.96
C VAL A 365 -3.09 45.07 21.30
N PRO A 366 -3.98 46.08 21.37
CA PRO A 366 -3.69 47.42 20.86
C PRO A 366 -2.41 48.01 21.49
N ALA A 367 -1.56 48.61 20.64
CA ALA A 367 -0.27 49.19 21.04
C ALA A 367 -0.34 50.16 22.24
N VAL A 368 -1.47 50.85 22.39
CA VAL A 368 -1.73 51.79 23.50
C VAL A 368 -1.72 51.08 24.86
N VAL A 369 -2.22 49.84 24.92
CA VAL A 369 -2.29 49.03 26.15
C VAL A 369 -0.90 48.47 26.50
N LEU A 370 -0.13 48.09 25.49
CA LEU A 370 1.27 47.65 25.65
C LEU A 370 2.22 48.81 25.99
N GLY A 371 1.75 50.06 25.88
CA GLY A 371 2.53 51.24 26.21
C GLY A 371 3.63 51.56 25.19
N LEU A 372 3.50 51.06 23.96
CA LEU A 372 4.44 51.29 22.87
C LEU A 372 3.99 52.49 22.04
N THR A 373 4.95 53.30 21.59
CA THR A 373 4.70 54.36 20.60
C THR A 373 4.55 53.77 19.21
N GLU A 374 3.84 54.45 18.30
CA GLU A 374 3.63 53.96 16.93
C GLU A 374 4.95 53.68 16.17
N ALA A 375 6.03 54.40 16.51
CA ALA A 375 7.37 54.17 16.00
C ALA A 375 8.02 52.88 16.54
N GLU A 376 7.86 52.58 17.83
CA GLU A 376 8.39 51.35 18.45
C GLU A 376 7.64 50.09 17.98
N VAL A 377 6.35 50.22 17.68
CA VAL A 377 5.54 49.14 17.08
C VAL A 377 6.00 48.85 15.65
N ALA A 378 6.36 49.89 14.88
CA ALA A 378 6.91 49.72 13.54
C ALA A 378 8.28 49.03 13.58
N ASP A 379 9.17 49.40 14.51
CA ASP A 379 10.49 48.78 14.69
C ASP A 379 10.40 47.32 15.15
N LEU A 380 9.47 46.99 16.06
CA LEU A 380 9.24 45.60 16.50
C LEU A 380 8.65 44.72 15.39
N LYS A 381 7.76 45.26 14.56
CA LYS A 381 7.26 44.57 13.35
C LYS A 381 8.36 44.36 12.32
N LEU A 382 9.28 45.33 12.16
CA LEU A 382 10.44 45.20 11.26
C LEU A 382 11.43 44.13 11.76
N LYS A 383 11.67 44.08 13.07
CA LYS A 383 12.54 43.08 13.70
C LYS A 383 11.96 41.67 13.59
N LYS A 384 10.64 41.53 13.72
CA LYS A 384 9.92 40.26 13.47
C LYS A 384 10.00 39.80 12.01
N ALA A 385 9.88 40.71 11.05
CA ALA A 385 10.05 40.39 9.63
C ALA A 385 11.49 39.92 9.29
N SER A 386 12.50 40.45 10.01
CA SER A 386 13.88 39.98 9.85
C SER A 386 14.10 38.58 10.44
N SER A 387 13.48 38.23 11.57
CA SER A 387 13.54 36.87 12.14
C SER A 387 12.68 35.86 11.37
N SER A 388 11.57 36.27 10.75
CA SER A 388 10.74 35.39 9.91
C SER A 388 11.38 35.13 8.55
N SER A 389 12.11 36.09 7.97
CA SER A 389 12.83 35.89 6.69
C SER A 389 13.98 34.88 6.78
N LEU A 390 14.57 34.71 7.97
CA LEU A 390 15.54 33.64 8.26
C LEU A 390 14.84 32.28 8.39
N ALA A 391 13.65 32.25 9.00
CA ALA A 391 12.84 31.03 9.12
C ALA A 391 12.22 30.56 7.78
N GLU A 392 11.80 31.48 6.91
CA GLU A 392 11.25 31.17 5.58
C GLU A 392 12.34 30.79 4.56
N ALA A 393 13.54 31.36 4.65
CA ALA A 393 14.68 30.96 3.83
C ALA A 393 15.21 29.56 4.22
N GLU A 394 15.12 29.18 5.50
CA GLU A 394 15.45 27.83 5.98
C GLU A 394 14.36 26.79 5.65
N ALA A 395 13.08 27.17 5.67
CA ALA A 395 11.99 26.29 5.22
C ALA A 395 12.08 25.97 3.72
N ALA A 396 12.56 26.91 2.89
CA ALA A 396 12.78 26.68 1.46
C ALA A 396 14.06 25.88 1.15
N ALA A 397 15.03 25.83 2.07
CA ALA A 397 16.26 25.03 1.93
C ALA A 397 16.09 23.58 2.44
N ALA A 398 15.09 23.34 3.29
CA ALA A 398 14.69 22.01 3.75
C ALA A 398 13.85 21.20 2.72
N ASP A 399 13.43 21.81 1.60
CA ASP A 399 12.55 21.18 0.60
C ASP A 399 13.28 20.68 -0.67
N VAL A 400 14.59 20.47 -0.60
CA VAL A 400 15.36 19.90 -1.73
C VAL A 400 16.29 18.77 -1.26
N GLN A 401 15.73 17.64 -0.81
CA GLN A 401 16.23 16.29 -1.12
C GLN A 401 15.27 15.16 -0.66
N GLU A 402 14.54 14.64 -1.66
CA GLU A 402 13.99 13.28 -1.83
C GLU A 402 13.02 12.70 -0.78
N ASP A 403 11.73 13.00 -0.97
CA ASP A 403 10.63 12.04 -0.74
C ASP A 403 10.21 11.39 -2.07
N GLU A 404 10.60 10.12 -2.26
CA GLU A 404 9.92 9.16 -3.13
C GLU A 404 8.84 8.49 -2.27
N GLY A 405 7.59 8.91 -2.49
CA GLY A 405 6.55 8.83 -1.47
C GLY A 405 5.79 7.51 -1.32
N VAL A 406 4.87 7.54 -0.35
CA VAL A 406 3.72 6.63 -0.28
C VAL A 406 2.49 7.45 0.09
N MET A 407 1.57 7.57 -0.87
CA MET A 407 0.20 7.99 -0.58
C MET A 407 -0.71 6.77 -0.53
N VAL A 408 -1.58 6.75 0.46
CA VAL A 408 -2.79 5.93 0.50
C VAL A 408 -4.01 6.86 0.41
N ASP A 409 -4.92 6.47 -0.50
CA ASP A 409 -6.20 7.11 -0.84
C ASP A 409 -7.11 7.32 0.38
N ASP A 410 -7.81 8.45 0.38
CA ASP A 410 -9.07 8.65 1.09
C ASP A 410 -10.16 9.12 0.10
N LEU A 411 -11.39 8.63 0.30
CA LEU A 411 -12.61 9.08 -0.38
C LEU A 411 -13.82 8.59 0.46
N PRO A 412 -14.94 9.34 0.56
CA PRO A 412 -15.16 10.79 0.45
C PRO A 412 -15.96 11.37 1.66
N PRO A 413 -16.15 12.70 1.74
CA PRO A 413 -17.06 13.30 2.71
C PRO A 413 -18.49 13.41 2.13
N THR A 414 -19.49 12.87 2.83
CA THR A 414 -20.88 13.33 2.71
C THR A 414 -21.58 13.29 4.06
N SER A 415 -21.78 14.47 4.64
CA SER A 415 -22.90 14.78 5.55
C SER A 415 -23.43 16.14 5.08
N GLY A 416 -24.72 16.30 4.79
CA GLY A 416 -25.84 15.89 5.60
C GLY A 416 -26.33 17.14 6.32
N VAL A 417 -27.31 17.79 5.70
CA VAL A 417 -28.01 19.02 6.11
C VAL A 417 -28.84 18.85 7.40
N ASP A 418 -29.28 20.00 7.93
CA ASP A 418 -30.26 20.27 8.99
C ASP A 418 -29.69 20.18 10.43
N ASP A 419 -29.70 21.25 11.23
CA ASP A 419 -30.92 21.84 11.77
C ASP A 419 -30.83 23.36 12.03
N ALA A 420 -31.95 24.03 11.79
CA ALA A 420 -32.22 25.43 12.10
C ALA A 420 -33.54 25.51 12.89
N ASP A 421 -33.51 26.08 14.10
CA ASP A 421 -34.49 27.01 14.70
C ASP A 421 -34.11 27.18 16.19
N ALA A 422 -33.74 28.36 16.69
CA ALA A 422 -34.44 29.64 16.82
C ALA A 422 -35.33 29.77 18.07
N ALA A 423 -35.44 31.03 18.48
CA ALA A 423 -36.21 31.64 19.56
C ALA A 423 -35.55 31.61 20.97
N ASP A 424 -35.50 32.70 21.74
CA ASP A 424 -35.86 34.12 21.56
C ASP A 424 -35.48 34.80 22.88
N SER A 425 -34.94 36.03 22.85
CA SER A 425 -35.41 37.17 23.65
C SER A 425 -34.45 38.36 23.51
N GLU A 426 -34.92 39.35 22.75
CA GLU A 426 -34.39 40.70 22.62
C GLU A 426 -34.44 41.51 23.94
N ALA A 427 -33.36 42.28 24.15
CA ALA A 427 -33.24 43.71 24.49
C ALA A 427 -34.15 44.37 25.57
N PRO A 428 -33.65 45.37 26.31
CA PRO A 428 -33.59 46.72 25.74
C PRO A 428 -32.33 47.53 26.05
N GLY A 429 -32.09 48.49 25.16
CA GLY A 429 -30.92 49.36 25.10
C GLY A 429 -30.90 50.59 26.05
N PRO A 430 -29.94 51.51 25.79
CA PRO A 430 -29.42 52.50 26.72
C PRO A 430 -30.13 53.87 26.58
N LYS A 431 -30.14 54.72 27.63
CA LYS A 431 -30.03 56.21 27.53
C LYS A 431 -29.77 56.90 28.89
N THR A 432 -28.60 57.55 28.94
CA THR A 432 -28.29 58.92 29.42
C THR A 432 -28.80 59.45 30.78
N SER A 433 -27.85 59.85 31.63
CA SER A 433 -27.89 61.14 32.32
C SER A 433 -26.46 61.63 32.62
N ASP A 434 -26.10 62.77 32.03
CA ASP A 434 -24.94 63.60 32.36
C ASP A 434 -24.99 64.05 33.83
N GLU A 435 -23.91 63.86 34.60
CA GLU A 435 -23.46 64.76 35.68
C GLU A 435 -21.95 64.54 35.95
N ASP A 436 -21.10 65.50 35.58
CA ASP A 436 -19.75 65.71 36.14
C ASP A 436 -19.85 66.68 37.34
N PRO A 437 -18.86 66.79 38.26
CA PRO A 437 -17.85 65.83 38.71
C PRO A 437 -17.76 65.78 40.25
N LYS A 438 -17.35 64.64 40.84
CA LYS A 438 -16.83 64.64 42.22
C LYS A 438 -15.77 63.57 42.40
N LEU A 439 -14.52 64.01 42.57
CA LEU A 439 -13.36 63.17 42.84
C LEU A 439 -13.63 62.15 43.96
N PRO A 440 -13.26 60.86 43.77
CA PRO A 440 -12.94 60.00 44.89
C PRO A 440 -11.58 59.31 44.71
N ASN A 441 -10.62 59.76 45.53
CA ASN A 441 -9.70 58.95 46.32
C ASN A 441 -8.87 57.86 45.60
N GLU A 442 -7.68 58.25 45.12
CA GLU A 442 -6.64 57.40 44.50
C GLU A 442 -6.25 56.15 45.34
N THR A 443 -6.44 56.19 46.65
CA THR A 443 -6.04 55.09 47.57
C THR A 443 -6.92 53.83 47.47
N LYS A 444 -8.17 53.91 46.98
CA LYS A 444 -9.04 52.73 46.80
C LYS A 444 -8.83 52.02 45.46
N ALA A 445 -8.43 52.77 44.43
CA ALA A 445 -8.13 52.21 43.10
C ALA A 445 -6.84 51.37 43.12
N ALA A 446 -5.79 51.84 43.80
CA ALA A 446 -4.55 51.09 43.97
C ALA A 446 -4.74 49.78 44.77
N ALA A 447 -5.53 49.80 45.85
CA ALA A 447 -5.84 48.60 46.63
C ALA A 447 -6.66 47.56 45.81
N SER A 448 -7.57 48.02 44.95
CA SER A 448 -8.31 47.17 44.01
C SER A 448 -7.41 46.54 42.94
N TYR A 449 -6.42 47.29 42.44
CA TYR A 449 -5.45 46.77 41.46
C TYR A 449 -4.56 45.68 42.05
N HIS A 450 -4.02 45.89 43.26
CA HIS A 450 -3.22 44.87 43.95
C HIS A 450 -4.02 43.59 44.19
N HIS A 451 -5.28 43.70 44.63
CA HIS A 451 -6.13 42.52 44.81
C HIS A 451 -6.45 41.79 43.49
N GLN A 452 -6.60 42.52 42.37
CA GLN A 452 -6.78 41.93 41.04
C GLN A 452 -5.50 41.26 40.50
N MET A 453 -4.32 41.77 40.87
CA MET A 453 -3.02 41.15 40.55
C MET A 453 -2.75 39.93 41.41
N ASP A 454 -3.06 39.98 42.71
CA ASP A 454 -2.94 38.82 43.60
C ASP A 454 -3.86 37.69 43.15
N ALA A 455 -5.10 38.02 42.73
CA ALA A 455 -6.02 37.05 42.14
C ALA A 455 -5.52 36.49 40.78
N PHE A 456 -4.83 37.31 39.97
CA PHE A 456 -4.21 36.87 38.73
C PHE A 456 -3.04 35.91 39.00
N PHE A 457 -2.14 36.25 39.93
CA PHE A 457 -1.02 35.40 40.30
C PHE A 457 -1.48 34.06 40.90
N ALA A 458 -2.53 34.08 41.73
CA ALA A 458 -3.16 32.86 42.21
C ALA A 458 -3.72 31.99 41.06
N SER A 459 -4.25 32.61 40.00
CA SER A 459 -4.75 31.85 38.84
C SER A 459 -3.65 31.28 37.95
N LEU A 460 -2.39 31.74 38.07
CA LEU A 460 -1.28 31.20 37.29
C LEU A 460 -0.91 29.77 37.66
N GLU A 461 -1.12 29.39 38.93
CA GLU A 461 -0.78 28.04 39.44
C GLU A 461 -1.61 26.94 38.78
N ASP A 462 -2.81 27.27 38.27
CA ASP A 462 -3.76 26.33 37.66
C ASP A 462 -3.75 26.36 36.11
N MET A 463 -2.81 27.07 35.48
CA MET A 463 -2.73 27.17 34.02
C MET A 463 -1.88 26.08 33.40
N ILE A 464 -2.57 25.10 32.80
CA ILE A 464 -1.96 23.91 32.19
C ILE A 464 -2.18 23.79 30.67
N SER A 465 -2.89 24.74 30.04
CA SER A 465 -3.25 24.67 28.62
C SER A 465 -2.82 25.93 27.87
N ARG A 466 -2.32 25.77 26.64
CA ARG A 466 -1.83 26.85 25.76
C ARG A 466 -2.81 28.02 25.64
N ASP A 467 -4.06 27.74 25.30
CA ASP A 467 -5.10 28.78 25.17
C ASP A 467 -5.33 29.60 26.44
N ARG A 468 -5.15 28.97 27.62
CA ARG A 468 -5.30 29.67 28.92
C ARG A 468 -4.08 30.55 29.20
N CYS A 469 -2.88 30.05 28.93
CA CYS A 469 -1.65 30.83 29.05
C CYS A 469 -1.68 32.04 28.11
N ASP A 470 -2.08 31.85 26.85
CA ASP A 470 -2.17 32.91 25.85
C ASP A 470 -3.23 33.95 26.23
N LYS A 471 -4.40 33.50 26.69
CA LYS A 471 -5.46 34.40 27.19
C LYS A 471 -5.02 35.16 28.44
N ALA A 472 -4.31 34.52 29.36
CA ALA A 472 -3.78 35.17 30.55
C ALA A 472 -2.70 36.19 30.21
N ALA A 473 -1.87 35.95 29.18
CA ALA A 473 -0.91 36.92 28.68
C ALA A 473 -1.62 38.17 28.13
N VAL A 474 -2.70 37.98 27.37
CA VAL A 474 -3.54 39.08 26.88
C VAL A 474 -4.22 39.83 28.03
N ASP A 475 -4.86 39.12 28.96
CA ASP A 475 -5.51 39.71 30.13
C ASP A 475 -4.53 40.48 31.02
N PHE A 476 -3.29 40.01 31.15
CA PHE A 476 -2.23 40.71 31.88
C PHE A 476 -1.88 42.04 31.22
N CYS A 477 -1.81 42.08 29.88
CA CYS A 477 -1.56 43.32 29.14
C CYS A 477 -2.66 44.36 29.41
N TYR A 478 -3.94 43.96 29.44
CA TYR A 478 -5.06 44.85 29.73
C TYR A 478 -5.17 45.30 31.19
N ARG A 479 -4.71 44.48 32.14
CA ARG A 479 -4.68 44.86 33.56
C ARG A 479 -3.49 45.77 33.89
N ASN A 480 -2.32 45.50 33.30
CA ASN A 480 -1.07 46.21 33.54
C ASN A 480 -0.86 47.40 32.58
N THR A 481 -1.81 48.32 32.56
CA THR A 481 -1.75 49.55 31.75
C THR A 481 -0.77 50.58 32.34
N LYS A 482 -0.27 51.51 31.52
CA LYS A 482 0.59 52.62 31.98
C LYS A 482 -0.02 53.43 33.13
N ALA A 483 -1.36 53.55 33.19
CA ALA A 483 -2.08 54.28 34.25
C ALA A 483 -2.12 53.55 35.60
N THR A 484 -1.90 52.23 35.62
CA THR A 484 -1.85 51.39 36.83
C THR A 484 -0.43 51.07 37.30
N ARG A 485 0.61 51.51 36.56
CA ARG A 485 2.04 51.34 36.92
C ARG A 485 2.63 52.44 37.80
N THR A 486 1.95 53.59 37.89
CA THR A 486 2.28 54.71 38.78
C THR A 486 1.46 54.64 40.04
#